data_AF-A0A2D3VYM0-F1
#
_entry.id   AF-A0A2D3VYM0-F1
#
_cell.length_a   1.000
_cell.length_b   1.000
_cell.length_c   1.000
_cell.angle_alpha   90.00
_cell.angle_beta   90.00
_cell.angle_gamma   90.00
#
_symmetry.space_group_name_H-M   'P 1'
#
loop_
_entity.id
_entity.type
_entity.pdbx_description
1 polymer ?
#
loop_
_entity_poly.entity_id
_entity_poly.type
_entity_poly.pdbx_seq_one_letter_code
_entity_poly.pdbx_strand_id
1 'polypeptide(L)'
;MRKAVSLIELIIAIVVMGIAVMSLPLILTQTQSNNALALQQEAILSTKAKIGFISSYPWDENSWDGTGSIFRVLDTTNSASADNAFDINITTDIRRIGHIEASQRRRLWDIRHANRLPNLLNNEISAASTENDIDDFHNHNDDINITDPTQMDYIFALTMNPEIFYLRDSLSAGNYLNSNTIQFDFNATNIETDTSRPTNIKMIAVRTVSQTGNDINVSLRSFASNIGQSKILKRDW
;
A
#
# COMPACT_ATOMS: atom_id res chain seq x y z
N MET A 1 24.01 30.07 64.16
CA MET A 1 25.13 29.11 64.08
C MET A 1 25.59 29.04 62.62
N ARG A 2 26.80 29.51 62.30
CA ARG A 2 27.35 29.35 60.94
C ARG A 2 27.93 27.95 60.85
N LYS A 3 27.30 27.06 60.07
CA LYS A 3 27.85 25.73 59.81
C LYS A 3 28.99 25.89 58.81
N ALA A 4 30.21 25.61 59.24
CA ALA A 4 31.35 25.51 58.33
C ALA A 4 31.26 24.16 57.60
N VAL A 5 31.26 24.21 56.26
CA VAL A 5 31.24 23.02 55.41
C VAL A 5 32.64 22.42 55.39
N SER A 6 32.74 21.10 55.58
CA SER A 6 34.03 20.40 55.54
C SER A 6 34.58 20.33 54.11
N LEU A 7 35.91 20.39 53.95
CA LEU A 7 36.55 20.39 52.62
C LEU A 7 36.22 19.13 51.80
N ILE A 8 36.03 17.98 52.47
CA ILE A 8 35.62 16.73 51.81
C ILE A 8 34.16 16.79 51.31
N GLU A 9 33.29 17.46 52.06
CA GLU A 9 31.87 17.64 51.71
C GLU A 9 31.73 18.56 50.49
N LEU A 10 32.60 19.58 50.39
CA LEU A 10 32.72 20.44 49.22
C LEU A 10 33.18 19.69 47.97
N ILE A 11 34.20 18.82 48.10
CA ILE A 11 34.69 18.01 46.97
C ILE A 11 33.60 17.05 46.49
N ILE A 12 32.95 16.34 47.40
CA ILE A 12 31.85 15.41 47.06
C ILE A 12 30.71 16.18 46.37
N ALA A 13 30.34 17.36 46.87
CA ALA A 13 29.28 18.17 46.26
C ALA A 13 29.63 18.59 44.82
N ILE A 14 30.86 19.02 44.55
CA ILE A 14 31.30 19.41 43.20
C ILE A 14 31.32 18.20 42.25
N VAL A 15 31.78 17.04 42.71
CA VAL A 15 31.80 15.81 41.90
C VAL A 15 30.38 15.34 41.59
N VAL A 16 29.49 15.31 42.58
CA VAL A 16 28.09 14.90 42.38
C VAL A 16 27.36 15.87 41.46
N MET A 17 27.54 17.19 41.64
CA MET A 17 26.98 18.18 40.72
C MET A 17 27.58 18.06 39.32
N GLY A 18 28.88 17.78 39.19
CA GLY A 18 29.54 17.56 37.90
C GLY A 18 28.93 16.38 37.13
N ILE A 19 28.76 15.24 37.80
CA ILE A 19 28.11 14.05 37.20
C ILE A 19 26.65 14.35 36.86
N ALA A 20 25.89 14.98 37.76
CA ALA A 20 24.49 15.32 37.54
C ALA A 20 24.31 16.24 36.33
N VAL A 21 25.06 17.34 36.27
CA VAL A 21 24.99 18.34 35.19
C VAL A 21 25.42 17.74 33.84
N MET A 22 26.37 16.80 33.82
CA MET A 22 26.75 16.09 32.60
C MET A 22 25.71 15.04 32.15
N SER A 23 25.00 14.41 33.09
CA SER A 23 23.99 13.38 32.78
C SER A 23 22.65 13.93 32.27
N LEU A 24 22.27 15.15 32.68
CA LEU A 24 20.97 15.76 32.34
C LEU A 24 20.77 15.94 30.82
N PRO A 25 21.72 16.52 30.05
CA PRO A 25 21.58 16.66 28.60
C PRO A 25 21.43 15.30 27.89
N LEU A 26 22.16 14.29 28.34
CA LEU A 26 22.13 12.95 27.74
C LEU A 26 20.76 12.26 27.96
N ILE A 27 20.17 12.42 29.15
CA ILE A 27 18.84 11.89 29.43
C ILE A 27 17.78 12.61 28.57
N LEU A 28 17.89 13.93 28.41
CA LEU A 28 16.96 14.71 27.59
C LEU A 28 17.04 14.30 26.12
N THR A 29 18.24 14.18 25.54
CA THR A 29 18.40 13.76 24.14
C THR A 29 17.92 12.32 23.93
N GLN A 30 18.19 11.42 24.87
CA GLN A 30 17.68 10.05 24.82
C GLN A 30 16.16 9.98 24.94
N THR A 31 15.55 10.83 25.77
CA THR A 31 14.09 10.90 25.89
C THR A 31 13.46 11.42 24.60
N GLN A 32 14.06 12.43 23.98
CA GLN A 32 13.61 12.96 22.70
C GLN A 32 13.71 11.94 21.57
N SER A 33 14.81 11.18 21.49
CA SER A 33 14.97 10.13 20.48
C SER A 33 13.98 8.98 20.67
N ASN A 34 13.72 8.58 21.91
CA ASN A 34 12.71 7.56 22.22
C ASN A 34 11.30 8.03 21.82
N ASN A 35 10.95 9.29 22.11
CA ASN A 35 9.66 9.85 21.69
C ASN A 35 9.54 9.89 20.16
N ALA A 36 10.58 10.33 19.44
CA ALA A 36 10.58 10.33 17.99
C ALA A 36 10.38 8.93 17.40
N LEU A 37 11.01 7.91 17.98
CA LEU A 37 10.83 6.51 17.56
C LEU A 37 9.39 6.02 17.78
N ALA A 38 8.78 6.36 18.92
CA ALA A 38 7.40 5.99 19.22
C ALA A 38 6.43 6.59 18.19
N LEU A 39 6.58 7.87 17.87
CA LEU A 39 5.76 8.55 16.85
C LEU A 39 5.94 7.92 15.45
N GLN A 40 7.17 7.53 15.10
CA GLN A 40 7.43 6.83 13.83
C GLN A 40 6.75 5.45 13.79
N GLN A 41 6.75 4.70 14.88
CA GLN A 41 6.11 3.39 14.96
C GLN A 41 4.59 3.50 14.78
N GLU A 42 3.96 4.48 15.41
CA GLU A 42 2.54 4.77 15.25
C GLU A 42 2.20 5.16 13.80
N ALA A 43 3.01 6.04 13.17
CA ALA A 43 2.84 6.38 11.76
C ALA A 43 2.94 5.13 10.87
N ILE A 44 3.97 4.28 11.06
CA ILE A 44 4.15 3.03 10.32
C ILE A 44 2.93 2.10 10.49
N LEU A 45 2.44 1.96 11.71
CA LEU A 45 1.28 1.11 12.01
C LEU A 45 0.03 1.64 11.30
N SER A 46 -0.21 2.95 11.35
CA SER A 46 -1.32 3.59 10.65
C SER A 46 -1.22 3.42 9.14
N THR A 47 -0.05 3.67 8.54
CA THR A 47 0.18 3.45 7.10
C THR A 47 -0.10 1.99 6.72
N LYS A 48 0.37 1.04 7.54
CA LYS A 48 0.16 -0.39 7.29
C LYS A 48 -1.33 -0.77 7.40
N ALA A 49 -2.04 -0.23 8.37
CA ALA A 49 -3.47 -0.44 8.53
C ALA A 49 -4.24 0.09 7.30
N LYS A 50 -3.90 1.29 6.82
CA LYS A 50 -4.53 1.85 5.61
C LYS A 50 -4.21 1.02 4.36
N ILE A 51 -2.98 0.57 4.17
CA ILE A 51 -2.62 -0.35 3.07
C ILE A 51 -3.45 -1.64 3.16
N GLY A 52 -3.57 -2.22 4.35
CA GLY A 52 -4.36 -3.43 4.57
C GLY A 52 -5.84 -3.22 4.27
N PHE A 53 -6.39 -2.06 4.65
CA PHE A 53 -7.75 -1.66 4.33
C PHE A 53 -7.96 -1.55 2.82
N ILE A 54 -7.14 -0.77 2.10
CA ILE A 54 -7.23 -0.65 0.63
C ILE A 54 -7.09 -2.02 -0.03
N SER A 55 -6.13 -2.85 0.42
CA SER A 55 -5.87 -4.17 -0.17
C SER A 55 -7.00 -5.18 0.06
N SER A 56 -7.98 -4.88 0.93
CA SER A 56 -9.15 -5.74 1.16
C SER A 56 -10.25 -5.53 0.12
N TYR A 57 -10.20 -4.41 -0.62
CA TYR A 57 -11.15 -4.12 -1.68
C TYR A 57 -10.89 -4.97 -2.93
N PRO A 58 -11.93 -5.23 -3.74
CA PRO A 58 -11.78 -5.77 -5.08
C PRO A 58 -10.73 -5.02 -5.90
N TRP A 59 -10.04 -5.73 -6.79
CA TRP A 59 -9.01 -5.11 -7.62
C TRP A 59 -9.58 -4.05 -8.58
N ASP A 60 -10.79 -4.29 -9.08
CA ASP A 60 -11.53 -3.46 -10.02
C ASP A 60 -12.99 -3.93 -10.04
N GLU A 61 -13.94 -3.01 -10.14
CA GLU A 61 -15.38 -3.29 -10.09
C GLU A 61 -15.88 -4.01 -11.34
N ASN A 62 -15.25 -3.79 -12.50
CA ASN A 62 -15.59 -4.52 -13.74
C ASN A 62 -15.21 -6.01 -13.66
N SER A 63 -14.42 -6.40 -12.67
CA SER A 63 -14.05 -7.80 -12.43
C SER A 63 -15.23 -8.64 -11.94
N TRP A 64 -16.29 -8.04 -11.39
CA TRP A 64 -17.40 -8.79 -10.81
C TRP A 64 -18.31 -9.44 -11.88
N ASP A 65 -18.40 -10.77 -11.88
CA ASP A 65 -19.39 -11.54 -12.64
C ASP A 65 -20.58 -11.89 -11.75
N GLY A 66 -21.64 -11.09 -11.87
CA GLY A 66 -22.89 -11.31 -11.12
C GLY A 66 -23.58 -12.65 -11.42
N THR A 67 -23.39 -13.23 -12.62
CA THR A 67 -23.99 -14.53 -12.97
C THR A 67 -23.23 -15.67 -12.30
N GLY A 68 -21.90 -15.58 -12.31
CA GLY A 68 -21.01 -16.55 -11.65
C GLY A 68 -20.83 -16.35 -10.15
N SER A 69 -21.22 -15.17 -9.62
CA SER A 69 -20.90 -14.67 -8.28
C SER A 69 -19.42 -14.82 -7.95
N ILE A 70 -18.57 -14.38 -8.88
CA ILE A 70 -17.11 -14.54 -8.81
C ILE A 70 -16.41 -13.36 -9.46
N PHE A 71 -15.23 -13.00 -8.97
CA PHE A 71 -14.38 -12.04 -9.66
C PHE A 71 -13.60 -12.73 -10.79
N ARG A 72 -13.73 -12.20 -12.00
CA ARG A 72 -13.03 -12.64 -13.21
C ARG A 72 -11.71 -11.89 -13.35
N VAL A 73 -10.89 -12.39 -14.25
CA VAL A 73 -9.67 -11.71 -14.68
C VAL A 73 -10.04 -10.73 -15.79
N LEU A 74 -9.65 -9.46 -15.66
CA LEU A 74 -9.88 -8.47 -16.72
C LEU A 74 -8.85 -8.57 -17.83
N ASP A 75 -9.26 -8.29 -19.07
CA ASP A 75 -8.38 -8.34 -20.23
C ASP A 75 -7.85 -6.93 -20.50
N THR A 76 -6.53 -6.72 -20.45
CA THR A 76 -5.93 -5.43 -20.80
C THR A 76 -5.71 -5.30 -22.32
N THR A 77 -5.82 -6.38 -23.10
CA THR A 77 -5.46 -6.42 -24.54
C THR A 77 -6.33 -5.55 -25.45
N ASN A 78 -7.52 -5.12 -25.01
CA ASN A 78 -8.40 -4.26 -25.82
C ASN A 78 -8.04 -2.76 -25.71
N SER A 79 -7.12 -2.38 -24.81
CA SER A 79 -6.49 -1.05 -24.89
C SER A 79 -5.30 -1.16 -25.84
N ALA A 80 -5.35 -0.46 -26.97
CA ALA A 80 -4.32 -0.49 -28.02
C ALA A 80 -2.91 -0.12 -27.52
N SER A 81 -2.84 0.46 -26.32
CA SER A 81 -1.62 0.87 -25.65
C SER A 81 -1.35 0.05 -24.38
N ALA A 82 -2.26 -0.75 -23.82
CA ALA A 82 -1.99 -1.43 -22.55
C ALA A 82 -0.80 -2.40 -22.61
N ASP A 83 -0.10 -2.53 -21.49
CA ASP A 83 0.84 -3.63 -21.29
C ASP A 83 0.03 -4.92 -21.12
N ASN A 84 0.14 -5.78 -22.14
CA ASN A 84 -0.63 -7.01 -22.27
C ASN A 84 0.29 -8.23 -22.37
N ALA A 85 1.57 -8.06 -22.02
CA ALA A 85 2.57 -9.12 -22.13
C ALA A 85 2.17 -10.37 -21.34
N PHE A 86 1.49 -10.19 -20.20
CA PHE A 86 1.00 -11.26 -19.35
C PHE A 86 -0.40 -11.78 -19.75
N ASP A 87 -1.06 -11.12 -20.70
CA ASP A 87 -2.36 -11.54 -21.24
C ASP A 87 -2.20 -12.47 -22.44
N ILE A 88 -3.27 -13.21 -22.76
CA ILE A 88 -3.25 -14.13 -23.91
C ILE A 88 -3.52 -13.38 -25.22
N ASN A 89 -2.77 -13.76 -26.26
CA ASN A 89 -3.03 -13.35 -27.63
C ASN A 89 -4.25 -14.09 -28.20
N ILE A 90 -5.35 -13.34 -28.36
CA ILE A 90 -6.58 -13.55 -29.14
C ILE A 90 -6.52 -14.71 -30.14
N THR A 91 -7.25 -15.82 -29.93
CA THR A 91 -8.50 -16.10 -30.67
C THR A 91 -9.32 -17.29 -30.13
N THR A 92 -8.84 -18.03 -29.12
CA THR A 92 -9.46 -19.32 -28.71
C THR A 92 -9.49 -19.62 -27.22
N ASP A 93 -8.86 -18.82 -26.36
CA ASP A 93 -8.73 -19.17 -24.96
C ASP A 93 -9.09 -18.00 -24.02
N ILE A 94 -9.86 -18.35 -23.00
CA ILE A 94 -10.42 -17.48 -21.96
C ILE A 94 -9.46 -17.40 -20.77
N ARG A 95 -8.17 -17.66 -20.98
CA ARG A 95 -7.18 -17.86 -19.91
C ARG A 95 -5.91 -17.11 -20.23
N ARG A 96 -5.25 -16.56 -19.20
CA ARG A 96 -3.94 -15.92 -19.36
C ARG A 96 -2.85 -16.95 -19.52
N ILE A 97 -1.69 -16.49 -19.99
CA ILE A 97 -0.48 -17.32 -20.01
C ILE A 97 -0.19 -17.82 -18.58
N GLY A 98 -0.01 -19.13 -18.43
CA GLY A 98 0.23 -19.78 -17.14
C GLY A 98 -1.02 -20.13 -16.32
N HIS A 99 -2.23 -19.79 -16.78
CA HIS A 99 -3.45 -20.30 -16.15
C HIS A 99 -3.59 -21.82 -16.34
N ILE A 100 -4.14 -22.48 -15.33
CA ILE A 100 -4.44 -23.90 -15.37
C ILE A 100 -5.75 -24.13 -16.15
N GLU A 101 -5.71 -25.00 -17.15
CA GLU A 101 -6.88 -25.41 -17.91
C GLU A 101 -7.77 -26.38 -17.12
N ALA A 102 -8.58 -25.84 -16.19
CA ALA A 102 -9.54 -26.63 -15.45
C ALA A 102 -10.82 -25.84 -15.12
N SER A 103 -11.90 -26.56 -14.81
CA SER A 103 -13.17 -25.96 -14.39
C SER A 103 -12.99 -25.14 -13.11
N GLN A 104 -13.74 -24.04 -12.98
CA GLN A 104 -13.77 -23.20 -11.77
C GLN A 104 -12.43 -22.55 -11.38
N ARG A 105 -11.41 -22.62 -12.25
CA ARG A 105 -10.17 -21.88 -12.11
C ARG A 105 -10.31 -20.46 -12.64
N ARG A 106 -9.34 -19.61 -12.25
CA ARG A 106 -9.20 -18.23 -12.74
C ARG A 106 -9.23 -18.21 -14.26
N ARG A 107 -10.03 -17.32 -14.80
CA ARG A 107 -10.20 -17.15 -16.24
C ARG A 107 -10.71 -15.74 -16.53
N LEU A 108 -10.45 -15.27 -17.74
CA LEU A 108 -11.04 -14.08 -18.30
C LEU A 108 -12.53 -14.32 -18.59
N TRP A 109 -13.19 -13.30 -19.08
CA TRP A 109 -14.57 -13.38 -19.56
C TRP A 109 -14.67 -14.27 -20.80
N ASP A 110 -15.78 -15.02 -20.91
CA ASP A 110 -16.01 -15.96 -22.02
C ASP A 110 -16.21 -15.23 -23.37
N ILE A 111 -16.64 -13.97 -23.31
CA ILE A 111 -16.81 -13.08 -24.47
C ILE A 111 -16.00 -11.82 -24.19
N ARG A 112 -15.24 -11.34 -25.18
CA ARG A 112 -14.60 -10.02 -25.11
C ARG A 112 -15.66 -8.93 -25.19
N HIS A 113 -16.04 -8.39 -24.05
CA HIS A 113 -16.84 -7.18 -23.98
C HIS A 113 -15.89 -5.98 -23.97
N ALA A 114 -16.08 -5.02 -24.89
CA ALA A 114 -15.34 -3.75 -24.89
C ALA A 114 -15.48 -2.95 -23.58
N ASN A 115 -16.48 -3.28 -22.76
CA ASN A 115 -16.82 -2.62 -21.50
C ASN A 115 -16.37 -3.43 -20.26
N ARG A 116 -15.42 -4.37 -20.40
CA ARG A 116 -14.87 -5.16 -19.28
C ARG A 116 -13.33 -5.04 -19.24
N LEU A 117 -12.87 -3.84 -19.56
CA LEU A 117 -11.50 -3.39 -19.33
C LEU A 117 -11.37 -2.97 -17.86
N PRO A 118 -10.16 -2.99 -17.28
CA PRO A 118 -9.93 -2.28 -16.03
C PRO A 118 -10.26 -0.80 -16.19
N ASN A 119 -10.80 -0.20 -15.13
CA ASN A 119 -11.04 1.21 -15.08
C ASN A 119 -9.73 2.01 -15.09
N LEU A 120 -9.82 3.23 -15.62
CA LEU A 120 -8.73 4.19 -15.47
C LEU A 120 -8.77 4.72 -14.04
N LEU A 121 -7.60 5.06 -13.51
CA LEU A 121 -7.50 5.69 -12.19
C LEU A 121 -8.42 6.93 -12.16
N ASN A 122 -9.18 7.10 -11.08
CA ASN A 122 -10.07 8.24 -10.85
C ASN A 122 -11.25 8.41 -11.83
N ASN A 123 -11.60 7.40 -12.62
CA ASN A 123 -12.70 7.51 -13.58
C ASN A 123 -14.09 7.58 -12.92
N GLU A 124 -14.19 7.34 -11.61
CA GLU A 124 -15.46 7.28 -10.87
C GLU A 124 -15.73 8.51 -9.96
N ILE A 125 -14.90 9.56 -10.04
CA ILE A 125 -14.97 10.76 -9.19
C ILE A 125 -16.32 11.52 -9.27
N SER A 126 -17.13 11.27 -10.30
CA SER A 126 -18.39 11.98 -10.52
C SER A 126 -19.62 11.14 -10.19
N ALA A 127 -19.82 10.82 -8.90
CA ALA A 127 -21.10 10.90 -8.17
C ALA A 127 -21.10 10.04 -6.90
N ALA A 128 -20.64 10.58 -5.77
CA ALA A 128 -20.97 10.06 -4.42
C ALA A 128 -20.88 8.51 -4.27
N SER A 129 -19.94 7.86 -4.97
CA SER A 129 -19.79 6.42 -4.98
C SER A 129 -18.98 6.02 -3.76
N THR A 130 -19.52 5.07 -3.00
CA THR A 130 -18.79 4.33 -1.98
C THR A 130 -17.49 3.81 -2.57
N GLU A 131 -16.36 3.93 -1.86
CA GLU A 131 -15.14 3.23 -2.25
C GLU A 131 -15.50 1.76 -2.39
N ASN A 132 -15.37 1.21 -3.60
CA ASN A 132 -15.87 -0.11 -3.94
C ASN A 132 -14.78 -1.02 -4.54
N ASP A 133 -13.66 -0.44 -4.96
CA ASP A 133 -12.48 -1.13 -5.45
C ASP A 133 -11.18 -0.45 -4.95
N ILE A 134 -10.01 -0.85 -5.48
CA ILE A 134 -8.71 -0.32 -5.05
C ILE A 134 -8.42 1.08 -5.61
N ASP A 135 -8.82 1.38 -6.85
CA ASP A 135 -8.39 2.63 -7.49
C ASP A 135 -9.19 3.86 -7.07
N ASP A 136 -10.37 3.67 -6.49
CA ASP A 136 -11.16 4.70 -5.79
C ASP A 136 -10.37 5.43 -4.69
N PHE A 137 -9.34 4.79 -4.13
CA PHE A 137 -8.50 5.39 -3.09
C PHE A 137 -7.42 6.33 -3.64
N HIS A 138 -7.23 6.45 -4.96
CA HIS A 138 -6.15 7.26 -5.53
C HIS A 138 -6.37 8.76 -5.27
N ASN A 139 -5.40 9.39 -4.60
CA ASN A 139 -5.45 10.79 -4.15
C ASN A 139 -6.61 11.13 -3.20
N HIS A 140 -7.20 10.12 -2.54
CA HIS A 140 -8.20 10.34 -1.49
C HIS A 140 -7.56 10.34 -0.11
N ASN A 141 -7.25 11.53 0.40
CA ASN A 141 -6.55 11.69 1.67
C ASN A 141 -7.45 11.36 2.86
N ASP A 142 -6.87 10.69 3.86
CA ASP A 142 -7.51 10.51 5.16
C ASP A 142 -6.73 11.24 6.25
N ASP A 143 -7.45 12.01 7.05
CA ASP A 143 -6.90 12.73 8.18
C ASP A 143 -7.31 12.08 9.49
N ILE A 144 -6.32 11.72 10.31
CA ILE A 144 -6.50 11.33 11.69
C ILE A 144 -6.31 12.58 12.53
N ASN A 145 -7.43 13.11 13.03
CA ASN A 145 -7.46 14.27 13.91
C ASN A 145 -7.58 13.82 15.37
N ILE A 146 -6.82 14.44 16.26
CA ILE A 146 -6.93 14.21 17.70
C ILE A 146 -7.75 15.32 18.30
N THR A 147 -8.98 14.98 18.69
CA THR A 147 -9.92 15.89 19.33
C THR A 147 -9.85 15.82 20.86
N ASP A 148 -9.57 14.63 21.42
CA ASP A 148 -9.30 14.42 22.84
C ASP A 148 -8.16 13.39 23.03
N PRO A 149 -6.95 13.83 23.44
CA PRO A 149 -5.80 12.93 23.62
C PRO A 149 -5.95 11.97 24.79
N THR A 150 -7.00 12.09 25.62
CA THR A 150 -7.22 11.21 26.79
C THR A 150 -8.16 10.03 26.50
N GLN A 151 -8.81 10.03 25.34
CA GLN A 151 -9.79 9.00 24.95
C GLN A 151 -9.43 8.25 23.66
N MET A 152 -8.32 8.63 23.02
CA MET A 152 -7.95 8.15 21.69
C MET A 152 -6.67 7.30 21.74
N ASP A 153 -6.56 6.35 20.82
CA ASP A 153 -5.37 5.47 20.69
C ASP A 153 -4.19 6.17 19.99
N TYR A 154 -4.45 7.27 19.28
CA TYR A 154 -3.43 8.04 18.58
C TYR A 154 -2.83 9.14 19.46
N ILE A 155 -1.51 9.33 19.39
CA ILE A 155 -0.75 10.28 20.21
C ILE A 155 -0.53 11.61 19.48
N PHE A 156 -0.58 11.61 18.13
CA PHE A 156 -0.50 12.82 17.30
C PHE A 156 -1.32 12.71 16.00
N ALA A 157 -1.63 13.87 15.40
CA ALA A 157 -2.44 13.94 14.19
C ALA A 157 -1.62 13.58 12.94
N LEU A 158 -2.22 12.78 12.06
CA LEU A 158 -1.60 12.17 10.87
C LEU A 158 -2.46 12.42 9.63
N THR A 159 -1.83 12.61 8.49
CA THR A 159 -2.48 12.58 7.18
C THR A 159 -1.93 11.41 6.39
N MET A 160 -2.81 10.60 5.81
CA MET A 160 -2.47 9.47 4.94
C MET A 160 -2.88 9.81 3.51
N ASN A 161 -1.91 9.79 2.60
CA ASN A 161 -2.05 10.09 1.19
C ASN A 161 -1.87 8.78 0.38
N PRO A 162 -2.96 8.05 0.08
CA PRO A 162 -2.92 6.92 -0.84
C PRO A 162 -2.75 7.38 -2.30
N GLU A 163 -1.81 6.76 -2.99
CA GLU A 163 -1.53 6.93 -4.41
C GLU A 163 -1.44 5.54 -5.05
N ILE A 164 -2.38 5.24 -5.94
CA ILE A 164 -2.42 3.99 -6.70
C ILE A 164 -1.79 4.23 -8.08
N PHE A 165 -0.95 3.30 -8.52
CA PHE A 165 -0.33 3.36 -9.85
C PHE A 165 -0.47 2.01 -10.55
N TYR A 166 -0.67 2.03 -11.86
CA TYR A 166 -0.44 0.84 -12.67
C TYR A 166 1.08 0.61 -12.81
N LEU A 167 1.53 -0.63 -12.63
CA LEU A 167 2.91 -1.04 -12.93
C LEU A 167 2.94 -1.83 -14.23
N ARG A 168 3.96 -1.60 -15.05
CA ARG A 168 4.18 -2.40 -16.25
C ARG A 168 4.40 -3.85 -15.86
N ASP A 169 3.80 -4.77 -16.59
CA ASP A 169 3.96 -6.23 -16.47
C ASP A 169 4.80 -6.83 -17.60
N SER A 170 5.33 -6.00 -18.49
CA SER A 170 6.33 -6.37 -19.49
C SER A 170 7.63 -6.82 -18.82
N LEU A 171 8.21 -7.87 -19.40
CA LEU A 171 9.46 -8.46 -18.93
C LEU A 171 10.65 -7.68 -19.50
N SER A 172 11.65 -7.42 -18.67
CA SER A 172 12.93 -6.84 -19.11
C SER A 172 13.81 -7.87 -19.83
N ALA A 173 13.60 -9.16 -19.56
CA ALA A 173 14.17 -10.26 -20.34
C ALA A 173 13.27 -11.51 -20.32
N GLY A 174 13.25 -12.23 -21.44
CA GLY A 174 12.45 -13.45 -21.62
C GLY A 174 11.04 -13.18 -22.15
N ASN A 175 10.16 -14.16 -22.00
CA ASN A 175 8.73 -14.09 -22.34
C ASN A 175 7.93 -15.07 -21.47
N TYR A 176 6.67 -14.75 -21.21
CA TYR A 176 5.81 -15.56 -20.32
C TYR A 176 5.45 -16.95 -20.88
N LEU A 177 5.54 -17.16 -22.19
CA LEU A 177 5.03 -18.38 -22.84
C LEU A 177 6.05 -19.53 -22.86
N ASN A 178 7.29 -19.22 -23.24
CA ASN A 178 8.29 -20.22 -23.66
C ASN A 178 9.66 -20.03 -22.98
N SER A 179 9.84 -19.05 -22.11
CA SER A 179 11.13 -18.85 -21.43
C SER A 179 11.23 -19.64 -20.14
N ASN A 180 12.36 -20.32 -19.94
CA ASN A 180 12.69 -20.98 -18.68
C ASN A 180 13.17 -19.99 -17.59
N THR A 181 13.58 -18.79 -18.02
CA THR A 181 13.98 -17.70 -17.13
C THR A 181 13.29 -16.43 -17.61
N ILE A 182 12.63 -15.75 -16.68
CA ILE A 182 12.02 -14.44 -16.91
C ILE A 182 12.63 -13.42 -15.94
N GLN A 183 12.78 -12.19 -16.39
CA GLN A 183 13.18 -11.06 -15.54
C GLN A 183 12.09 -10.00 -15.58
N PHE A 184 11.65 -9.61 -14.38
CA PHE A 184 10.58 -8.67 -14.18
C PHE A 184 11.02 -7.62 -13.16
N ASP A 185 10.92 -6.35 -13.55
CA ASP A 185 11.30 -5.23 -12.69
C ASP A 185 10.14 -4.84 -11.78
N PHE A 186 10.01 -5.56 -10.67
CA PHE A 186 8.95 -5.32 -9.69
C PHE A 186 9.34 -4.25 -8.67
N ASN A 187 9.31 -2.99 -9.09
CA ASN A 187 9.68 -1.87 -8.23
C ASN A 187 8.85 -0.61 -8.51
N ALA A 188 8.95 0.36 -7.62
CA ALA A 188 8.20 1.62 -7.67
C ALA A 188 8.60 2.56 -8.84
N THR A 189 9.65 2.25 -9.59
CA THR A 189 10.06 3.03 -10.76
C THR A 189 9.48 2.48 -12.06
N ASN A 190 8.98 1.24 -12.05
CA ASN A 190 8.36 0.60 -13.21
C ASN A 190 6.87 0.96 -13.36
N ILE A 191 6.54 2.23 -13.09
CA ILE A 191 5.18 2.75 -13.19
C ILE A 191 4.82 2.95 -14.67
N GLU A 192 3.58 2.58 -15.03
CA GLU A 192 2.99 3.02 -16.29
C GLU A 192 2.60 4.49 -16.16
N THR A 193 3.34 5.34 -16.86
CA THR A 193 3.26 6.80 -16.78
C THR A 193 2.04 7.36 -17.51
N ASP A 194 1.50 6.62 -18.47
CA ASP A 194 0.28 7.00 -19.15
C ASP A 194 -0.92 6.34 -18.45
N THR A 195 -1.66 7.16 -17.70
CA THR A 195 -2.81 6.74 -16.89
C THR A 195 -3.98 6.21 -17.71
N SER A 196 -3.94 6.33 -19.05
CA SER A 196 -4.91 5.72 -19.97
C SER A 196 -4.59 4.25 -20.31
N ARG A 197 -3.47 3.72 -19.80
CA ARG A 197 -2.96 2.36 -20.08
C ARG A 197 -3.03 1.49 -18.83
N PRO A 198 -4.17 0.82 -18.57
CA PRO A 198 -4.24 -0.11 -17.45
C PRO A 198 -3.31 -1.31 -17.69
N THR A 199 -2.77 -1.85 -16.62
CA THR A 199 -1.93 -3.05 -16.60
C THR A 199 -2.49 -4.07 -15.61
N ASN A 200 -1.81 -5.21 -15.47
CA ASN A 200 -2.25 -6.28 -14.57
C ASN A 200 -1.86 -6.10 -13.10
N ILE A 201 -1.17 -5.02 -12.76
CA ILE A 201 -0.60 -4.81 -11.44
C ILE A 201 -0.89 -3.38 -10.99
N LYS A 202 -1.63 -3.23 -9.88
CA LYS A 202 -1.82 -1.96 -9.18
C LYS A 202 -0.83 -1.92 -7.99
N MET A 203 0.02 -0.91 -7.93
CA MET A 203 0.81 -0.57 -6.75
C MET A 203 0.03 0.40 -5.89
N ILE A 204 -0.15 0.07 -4.61
CA ILE A 204 -0.73 0.95 -3.61
C ILE A 204 0.43 1.56 -2.83
N ALA A 205 0.68 2.86 -2.98
CA ALA A 205 1.62 3.61 -2.17
C ALA A 205 0.82 4.45 -1.16
N VAL A 206 1.10 4.31 0.13
CA VAL A 206 0.52 5.20 1.14
C VAL A 206 1.64 5.99 1.77
N ARG A 207 1.58 7.30 1.63
CA ARG A 207 2.46 8.23 2.31
C ARG A 207 1.76 8.80 3.53
N THR A 208 2.39 8.71 4.70
CA THR A 208 1.86 9.24 5.95
C THR A 208 2.77 10.36 6.45
N VAL A 209 2.16 11.51 6.72
CA VAL A 209 2.83 12.71 7.21
C VAL A 209 2.21 13.20 8.51
N SER A 210 3.03 13.79 9.38
CA SER A 210 2.52 14.47 10.57
C SER A 210 1.81 15.76 10.20
N GLN A 211 0.64 16.00 10.78
CA GLN A 211 -0.06 17.28 10.62
C GLN A 211 0.54 18.39 11.50
N THR A 212 1.17 18.01 12.61
CA THR A 212 1.68 18.95 13.64
C THR A 212 3.13 19.39 13.42
N GLY A 213 3.67 19.24 12.20
CA GLY A 213 5.02 19.70 11.85
C GLY A 213 6.18 18.85 12.38
N ASN A 214 5.93 17.64 12.87
CA ASN A 214 7.01 16.67 13.13
C ASN A 214 7.59 16.16 11.80
N ASP A 215 8.89 15.86 11.76
CA ASP A 215 9.57 15.25 10.59
C ASP A 215 9.22 13.76 10.43
N ILE A 216 7.93 13.48 10.26
CA ILE A 216 7.40 12.15 10.00
C ILE A 216 6.96 12.10 8.55
N ASN A 217 7.65 11.26 7.79
CA ASN A 217 7.37 11.01 6.38
C ASN A 217 7.63 9.52 6.12
N VAL A 218 6.59 8.71 6.29
CA VAL A 218 6.64 7.26 6.09
C VAL A 218 5.95 6.96 4.78
N SER A 219 6.60 6.20 3.90
CA SER A 219 5.97 5.68 2.68
C SER A 219 6.09 4.16 2.68
N LEU A 220 4.94 3.49 2.69
CA LEU A 220 4.86 2.06 2.51
C LEU A 220 4.18 1.76 1.19
N ARG A 221 4.52 0.61 0.60
CA ARG A 221 4.00 0.17 -0.69
C ARG A 221 3.51 -1.27 -0.59
N SER A 222 2.43 -1.55 -1.29
CA SER A 222 1.89 -2.89 -1.51
C SER A 222 1.48 -3.03 -2.97
N PHE A 223 1.22 -4.26 -3.39
CA PHE A 223 0.86 -4.57 -4.76
C PHE A 223 -0.35 -5.50 -4.79
N ALA A 224 -1.25 -5.21 -5.71
CA ALA A 224 -2.42 -6.02 -6.01
C ALA A 224 -2.41 -6.38 -7.49
N SER A 225 -2.66 -7.65 -7.80
CA SER A 225 -2.63 -8.17 -9.15
C SER A 225 -4.03 -8.54 -9.62
N ASN A 226 -4.30 -8.28 -10.90
CA ASN A 226 -5.51 -8.70 -11.58
C ASN A 226 -5.49 -10.23 -11.79
N ILE A 227 -5.81 -11.00 -10.75
CA ILE A 227 -5.75 -12.48 -10.80
C ILE A 227 -7.13 -13.11 -10.73
N GLY A 228 -8.19 -12.32 -10.50
CA GLY A 228 -9.54 -12.83 -10.28
C GLY A 228 -9.60 -13.89 -9.17
N GLN A 229 -10.68 -14.65 -9.14
CA GLN A 229 -10.94 -15.68 -8.13
C GLN A 229 -11.03 -17.07 -8.73
N SER A 230 -10.70 -18.07 -7.90
CA SER A 230 -11.03 -19.47 -8.17
C SER A 230 -12.18 -19.89 -7.25
N LYS A 231 -13.10 -20.70 -7.76
CA LYS A 231 -14.13 -21.31 -6.92
C LYS A 231 -13.60 -22.65 -6.41
N ILE A 232 -13.78 -22.89 -5.12
CA ILE A 232 -13.40 -24.16 -4.50
C ILE A 232 -14.44 -25.20 -4.92
N LEU A 233 -13.98 -26.26 -5.58
CA LEU A 233 -14.78 -27.45 -5.81
C LEU A 233 -15.02 -28.12 -4.46
N LYS A 234 -16.28 -28.15 -4.03
CA LYS A 234 -16.73 -28.97 -2.90
C LYS A 234 -17.36 -30.24 -3.45
N ARG A 235 -17.22 -31.34 -2.73
CA ARG A 235 -17.98 -32.56 -3.00
C ARG A 235 -19.44 -32.25 -2.66
N ASP A 236 -20.37 -32.50 -3.58
CA ASP A 236 -21.77 -32.13 -3.37
C ASP A 236 -22.52 -33.02 -2.35
N TRP A 237 -21.83 -34.00 -1.75
CA TRP A 237 -22.25 -34.84 -0.62
C TRP A 237 -21.06 -35.71 -0.18
#